data_AF-A0A847H132-F1
#
_entry.id   AF-A0A847H132-F1
#
_cell.length_a   1.000
_cell.length_b   1.000
_cell.length_c   1.000
_cell.angle_alpha   90.00
_cell.angle_beta   90.00
_cell.angle_gamma   90.00
#
_symmetry.space_group_name_H-M   'P 1'
#
loop_
_entity.id
_entity.type
_entity.pdbx_description
1 polymer ?
#
loop_
_entity_poly.entity_id
_entity_poly.type
_entity_poly.pdbx_seq_one_letter_code
_entity_poly.pdbx_strand_id
1 'polypeptide(L)'
;MSVVVNNNVASLIAQRNLNTNSENLIRSIERLSSGYRINRASDDAAGLSISENLRAQIRGNKQAINNIQDGINLLQIAESGLSVMNENIQRIRELCVQAANETNGTAERSAILSEINARLADINRISNSTKFNSIGLLDGSQSVLNIQIGAGA
;
A
#
# COMPACT_ATOMS: atom_id res chain seq x y z
N MET A 1 -0.48 -61.00 48.18
CA MET A 1 -0.52 -60.31 46.88
C MET A 1 -1.93 -60.49 46.34
N SER A 2 -2.76 -59.45 46.37
CA SER A 2 -4.17 -59.54 45.96
C SER A 2 -4.24 -59.67 44.44
N VAL A 3 -4.62 -60.86 43.93
CA VAL A 3 -4.88 -61.09 42.50
C VAL A 3 -6.35 -60.76 42.25
N VAL A 4 -6.60 -59.59 41.70
CA VAL A 4 -7.94 -59.14 41.30
C VAL A 4 -8.10 -59.42 39.82
N VAL A 5 -8.95 -60.38 39.46
CA VAL A 5 -9.09 -60.89 38.07
C VAL A 5 -10.04 -60.05 37.22
N ASN A 6 -11.05 -59.41 37.83
CA ASN A 6 -12.07 -58.65 37.09
C ASN A 6 -11.66 -57.23 36.70
N ASN A 7 -10.71 -56.62 37.41
CA ASN A 7 -10.22 -55.27 37.09
C ASN A 7 -8.70 -55.22 37.24
N ASN A 8 -7.99 -55.27 36.11
CA ASN A 8 -6.53 -55.20 36.08
C ASN A 8 -6.06 -53.75 36.13
N VAL A 9 -5.82 -53.26 37.35
CA VAL A 9 -5.38 -51.89 37.61
C VAL A 9 -4.05 -51.56 36.93
N ALA A 10 -3.12 -52.51 36.83
CA ALA A 10 -1.83 -52.30 36.16
C ALA A 10 -2.00 -52.06 34.65
N SER A 11 -2.89 -52.84 34.00
CA SER A 11 -3.26 -52.64 32.59
C SER A 11 -3.94 -51.28 32.37
N LEU A 12 -4.86 -50.89 33.25
CA LEU A 12 -5.54 -49.58 33.20
C LEU A 12 -4.55 -48.41 33.34
N ILE A 13 -3.56 -48.50 34.22
CA ILE A 13 -2.52 -47.47 34.36
C ILE A 13 -1.65 -47.43 33.10
N ALA A 14 -1.26 -48.58 32.56
CA ALA A 14 -0.49 -48.65 31.31
C ALA A 14 -1.24 -48.03 30.13
N GLN A 15 -2.55 -48.31 30.00
CA GLN A 15 -3.41 -47.73 28.97
C GLN A 15 -3.58 -46.22 29.12
N ARG A 16 -3.76 -45.70 30.35
CA ARG A 16 -3.82 -44.25 30.60
C ARG A 16 -2.52 -43.55 30.20
N ASN A 17 -1.37 -44.12 30.58
CA ASN A 17 -0.05 -43.57 30.23
C ASN A 17 0.21 -43.62 28.72
N LEU A 18 -0.22 -44.70 28.04
CA LEU A 18 -0.16 -44.79 26.58
C LEU A 18 -1.02 -43.72 25.92
N ASN A 19 -2.24 -43.49 26.39
CA ASN A 19 -3.10 -42.44 25.85
C ASN A 19 -2.47 -41.05 25.99
N THR A 20 -1.91 -40.73 27.17
CA THR A 20 -1.20 -39.44 27.37
C THR A 20 0.03 -39.30 26.45
N ASN A 21 0.77 -40.39 26.22
CA ASN A 21 1.93 -40.37 25.32
C ASN A 21 1.52 -40.22 23.85
N SER A 22 0.47 -40.92 23.42
CA SER A 22 -0.10 -40.79 22.08
C SER A 22 -0.59 -39.37 21.81
N GLU A 23 -1.27 -38.73 22.78
CA GLU A 23 -1.68 -37.32 22.65
C GLU A 23 -0.48 -36.38 22.53
N ASN A 24 0.56 -36.56 23.34
CA ASN A 24 1.78 -35.74 23.26
C ASN A 24 2.53 -35.93 21.94
N LEU A 25 2.55 -37.16 21.40
CA LEU A 25 3.12 -37.45 20.09
C LEU A 25 2.34 -36.76 18.98
N ILE A 26 1.00 -36.83 19.00
CA ILE A 26 0.14 -36.15 18.03
C ILE A 26 0.40 -34.63 18.02
N ARG A 27 0.50 -34.00 19.20
CA ARG A 27 0.83 -32.56 19.31
C ARG A 27 2.23 -32.25 18.75
N SER A 28 3.20 -33.13 18.98
CA SER A 28 4.56 -32.97 18.45
C SER A 28 4.60 -33.08 16.92
N ILE A 29 3.83 -34.02 16.36
CA ILE A 29 3.67 -34.17 14.90
C ILE A 29 2.98 -32.94 14.32
N GLU A 30 1.94 -32.40 14.97
CA GLU A 30 1.26 -31.17 14.53
C GLU A 30 2.20 -29.97 14.48
N ARG A 31 3.04 -29.79 15.52
CA ARG A 31 4.07 -28.74 15.55
C ARG A 31 5.15 -28.93 14.49
N LEU A 32 5.58 -30.17 14.25
CA LEU A 32 6.57 -30.48 13.22
C LEU A 32 6.02 -30.23 11.82
N SER A 33 4.77 -30.63 11.55
CA SER A 33 4.13 -30.46 10.25
C SER A 33 3.81 -29.00 9.93
N SER A 34 3.46 -28.20 10.94
CA SER A 34 3.16 -26.77 10.78
C SER A 34 4.40 -25.89 10.82
N GLY A 35 5.49 -26.37 11.45
CA GLY A 35 6.66 -25.56 11.77
C GLY A 35 6.43 -24.52 12.87
N TYR A 36 5.23 -24.47 13.47
CA TYR A 36 4.90 -23.52 14.54
C TYR A 36 4.87 -24.19 15.91
N ARG A 37 5.41 -23.49 16.90
CA ARG A 37 5.35 -23.91 18.30
C ARG A 37 3.93 -23.80 18.89
N ILE A 38 3.16 -22.80 18.46
CA ILE A 38 1.81 -22.50 18.94
C ILE A 38 0.85 -22.67 17.77
N ASN A 39 0.08 -23.76 17.77
CA ASN A 39 -0.92 -24.03 16.71
C ASN A 39 -2.36 -23.77 17.16
N ARG A 40 -2.61 -23.77 18.48
CA ARG A 40 -3.94 -23.64 19.07
C ARG A 40 -3.90 -22.69 20.26
N ALA A 41 -5.05 -22.08 20.57
CA ALA A 41 -5.18 -21.23 21.75
C ALA A 41 -4.96 -21.99 23.07
N SER A 42 -5.17 -23.31 23.07
CA SER A 42 -4.92 -24.20 24.20
C SER A 42 -3.43 -24.38 24.54
N ASP A 43 -2.54 -24.14 23.58
CA ASP A 43 -1.09 -24.31 23.78
C ASP A 43 -0.48 -23.09 24.48
N ASP A 44 -0.90 -21.89 24.07
CA ASP A 44 -0.52 -20.61 24.67
C ASP A 44 -1.48 -19.50 24.17
N ALA A 45 -2.48 -19.16 24.97
CA ALA A 45 -3.49 -18.17 24.58
C ALA A 45 -2.89 -16.76 24.43
N ALA A 46 -1.94 -16.39 25.29
CA ALA A 46 -1.29 -15.09 25.26
C ALA A 46 -0.32 -14.98 24.06
N GLY A 47 0.50 -16.01 23.84
CA GLY A 47 1.41 -16.10 22.70
C GLY A 47 0.65 -16.14 21.36
N LEU A 48 -0.47 -16.86 21.28
CA LEU A 48 -1.31 -16.85 20.09
C LEU A 48 -1.91 -15.46 19.85
N SER A 49 -2.46 -14.80 20.86
CA SER A 49 -3.04 -13.45 20.73
C SER A 49 -2.00 -12.42 20.26
N ILE A 50 -0.79 -12.44 20.81
CA ILE A 50 0.31 -11.58 20.35
C ILE A 50 0.67 -11.91 18.90
N SER A 51 0.78 -13.20 18.56
CA SER A 51 1.14 -13.63 17.20
C SER A 51 0.08 -13.24 16.16
N GLU A 52 -1.21 -13.30 16.50
CA GLU A 52 -2.29 -12.89 15.60
C GLU A 52 -2.36 -11.37 15.46
N ASN A 53 -2.09 -10.60 16.52
CA ASN A 53 -1.92 -9.16 16.42
C ASN A 53 -0.76 -8.79 15.49
N LEU A 54 0.41 -9.45 15.64
CA LEU A 54 1.55 -9.25 14.75
C LEU A 54 1.23 -9.66 13.31
N ARG A 55 0.52 -10.78 13.10
CA ARG A 55 0.05 -11.20 11.76
C ARG A 55 -0.91 -10.17 11.16
N ALA A 56 -1.82 -9.61 11.95
CA ALA A 56 -2.71 -8.55 11.50
C ALA A 56 -1.92 -7.29 11.12
N GLN A 57 -0.93 -6.88 11.92
CA GLN A 57 -0.04 -5.78 11.59
C GLN A 57 0.77 -6.04 10.31
N ILE A 58 1.31 -7.24 10.12
CA ILE A 58 2.03 -7.62 8.90
C ILE A 58 1.12 -7.51 7.67
N ARG A 59 -0.12 -8.02 7.75
CA ARG A 59 -1.09 -7.90 6.67
C ARG A 59 -1.46 -6.43 6.40
N GLY A 60 -1.69 -5.65 7.45
CA GLY A 60 -1.96 -4.21 7.34
C GLY A 60 -0.80 -3.46 6.69
N ASN A 61 0.43 -3.73 7.10
CA ASN A 61 1.63 -3.13 6.52
C ASN A 61 1.83 -3.55 5.05
N LYS A 62 1.52 -4.80 4.68
CA LYS A 62 1.58 -5.24 3.29
C LYS A 62 0.60 -4.45 2.42
N GLN A 63 -0.60 -4.17 2.92
CA GLN A 63 -1.54 -3.31 2.22
C GLN A 63 -1.08 -1.85 2.19
N ALA A 64 -0.50 -1.35 3.28
CA ALA A 64 0.08 -0.01 3.32
C ALA A 64 1.18 0.17 2.28
N ILE A 65 2.03 -0.83 2.05
CA ILE A 65 3.05 -0.80 0.96
C ILE A 65 2.38 -0.63 -0.41
N ASN A 66 1.30 -1.37 -0.68
CA ASN A 66 0.56 -1.23 -1.94
C ASN A 66 -0.04 0.19 -2.06
N ASN A 67 -0.64 0.72 -0.98
CA ASN A 67 -1.19 2.07 -0.97
C ASN A 67 -0.10 3.15 -1.19
N ILE A 68 1.10 2.94 -0.62
CA ILE A 68 2.26 3.83 -0.86
C ILE A 68 2.65 3.78 -2.34
N GLN A 69 2.68 2.59 -2.95
CA GLN A 69 3.00 2.45 -4.36
C GLN A 69 2.00 3.19 -5.25
N ASP A 70 0.71 3.14 -4.92
CA ASP A 70 -0.31 3.94 -5.62
C ASP A 70 -0.08 5.45 -5.43
N GLY A 71 0.34 5.87 -4.24
CA GLY A 71 0.75 7.25 -3.96
C GLY A 71 1.95 7.71 -4.79
N ILE A 72 2.97 6.86 -4.94
CA ILE A 72 4.13 7.11 -5.80
C ILE A 72 3.70 7.25 -7.26
N ASN A 73 2.86 6.34 -7.75
CA ASN A 73 2.34 6.37 -9.12
C ASN A 73 1.55 7.67 -9.38
N LEU A 74 0.73 8.09 -8.41
CA LEU A 74 -0.01 9.35 -8.47
C LEU A 74 0.93 10.55 -8.56
N LEU A 75 1.96 10.61 -7.69
CA LEU A 75 2.96 11.67 -7.73
C LEU A 75 3.71 11.71 -9.05
N GLN A 76 4.08 10.56 -9.62
CA GLN A 76 4.77 10.48 -10.89
C GLN A 76 3.93 11.02 -12.05
N ILE A 77 2.62 10.73 -12.07
CA ILE A 77 1.70 11.27 -13.08
C ILE A 77 1.57 12.79 -12.92
N ALA A 78 1.43 13.27 -11.68
CA ALA A 78 1.38 14.70 -11.39
C ALA A 78 2.69 15.40 -11.82
N GLU A 79 3.85 14.83 -11.51
CA GLU A 79 5.16 15.35 -11.89
C GLU A 79 5.34 15.42 -13.40
N SER A 80 4.92 14.37 -14.12
CA SER A 80 4.95 14.36 -15.59
C SER A 80 4.09 15.49 -16.19
N GLY A 81 2.88 15.70 -15.66
CA GLY A 81 2.02 16.81 -16.08
C GLY A 81 2.63 18.19 -15.79
N LEU A 82 3.20 18.36 -14.59
CA LEU A 82 3.89 19.59 -14.19
C LEU A 82 5.14 19.88 -15.02
N SER A 83 5.88 18.85 -15.43
CA SER A 83 7.06 19.00 -16.29
C SER A 83 6.67 19.62 -17.65
N VAL A 84 5.61 19.10 -18.28
CA VAL A 84 5.09 19.65 -19.55
C VAL A 84 4.53 21.06 -19.36
N MET A 85 3.85 21.34 -18.24
CA MET A 85 3.43 22.72 -17.92
C MET A 85 4.62 23.67 -17.79
N ASN A 86 5.71 23.22 -17.14
CA ASN A 86 6.92 24.02 -16.96
C ASN A 86 7.55 24.38 -18.33
N GLU A 87 7.66 23.42 -19.25
CA GLU A 87 8.14 23.66 -20.61
C GLU A 87 7.30 24.73 -21.33
N ASN A 88 5.96 24.65 -21.24
CA ASN A 88 5.08 25.65 -21.84
C ASN A 88 5.28 27.04 -21.20
N ILE A 89 5.46 27.12 -19.87
CA ILE A 89 5.72 28.39 -19.18
C ILE A 89 7.08 28.98 -19.58
N GLN A 90 8.12 28.15 -19.71
CA GLN A 90 9.42 28.60 -20.20
C GLN A 90 9.31 29.15 -21.62
N ARG A 91 8.58 28.46 -22.51
CA ARG A 91 8.33 28.94 -23.87
C ARG A 91 7.54 30.26 -23.90
N ILE A 92 6.50 30.39 -23.05
CA ILE A 92 5.76 31.66 -22.92
C ILE A 92 6.71 32.78 -22.47
N ARG A 93 7.62 32.52 -21.53
CA ARG A 93 8.62 33.51 -21.09
C ARG A 93 9.53 33.94 -22.25
N GLU A 94 10.02 33.02 -23.07
CA GLU A 94 10.82 33.34 -24.27
C GLU A 94 10.03 34.23 -25.24
N LEU A 95 8.77 33.87 -25.51
CA LEU A 95 7.87 34.64 -26.36
C LEU A 95 7.60 36.04 -25.82
N CYS A 96 7.45 36.20 -24.50
CA CYS A 96 7.30 37.51 -23.86
C CYS A 96 8.56 38.38 -24.04
N VAL A 97 9.76 37.81 -23.88
CA VAL A 97 11.01 38.53 -24.13
C VAL A 97 11.14 38.90 -25.61
N GLN A 98 10.76 38.00 -26.51
CA GLN A 98 10.74 38.27 -27.94
C GLN A 98 9.76 39.40 -28.30
N ALA A 99 8.56 39.41 -27.72
CA ALA A 99 7.55 40.45 -27.94
C ALA A 99 7.99 41.83 -27.43
N ALA A 100 8.82 41.87 -26.38
CA ALA A 100 9.35 43.10 -25.79
C ALA A 100 10.33 43.85 -26.70
N ASN A 101 10.90 43.20 -27.72
CA ASN A 101 11.73 43.89 -28.71
C ASN A 101 10.90 44.91 -29.52
N GLU A 102 11.36 46.16 -29.58
CA GLU A 102 10.71 47.25 -30.31
C GLU A 102 10.81 47.14 -31.83
N THR A 103 11.70 46.26 -32.32
CA THR A 103 11.86 45.96 -33.75
C THR A 103 10.74 45.10 -34.31
N ASN A 104 9.93 44.46 -33.46
CA ASN A 104 8.79 43.66 -33.89
C ASN A 104 7.58 44.56 -34.15
N GLY A 105 7.00 44.44 -35.34
CA GLY A 105 5.79 45.15 -35.72
C GLY A 105 4.53 44.61 -35.04
N THR A 106 3.40 45.23 -35.36
CA THR A 106 2.09 44.87 -34.79
C THR A 106 1.62 43.47 -35.22
N ALA A 107 1.95 43.05 -36.44
CA ALA A 107 1.62 41.73 -36.95
C ALA A 107 2.42 40.62 -36.23
N GLU A 108 3.74 40.80 -36.04
CA GLU A 108 4.56 39.81 -35.33
C GLU A 108 4.14 39.69 -33.86
N ARG A 109 3.88 40.82 -33.18
CA ARG A 109 3.37 40.80 -31.80
C ARG A 109 2.02 40.09 -31.69
N SER A 110 1.13 40.24 -32.68
CA SER A 110 -0.14 39.51 -32.71
C SER A 110 0.05 38.01 -32.91
N ALA A 111 1.02 37.59 -33.74
CA ALA A 111 1.33 36.18 -33.93
C ALA A 111 1.92 35.55 -32.66
N ILE A 112 2.83 36.25 -31.98
CA ILE A 112 3.40 35.83 -30.70
C ILE A 112 2.29 35.70 -29.64
N LEU A 113 1.37 36.65 -29.57
CA LEU A 113 0.24 36.58 -28.63
C LEU A 113 -0.66 35.36 -28.91
N SER A 114 -0.89 35.03 -30.18
CA SER A 114 -1.64 33.83 -30.56
C SER A 114 -0.95 32.55 -30.08
N GLU A 115 0.38 32.46 -30.23
CA GLU A 115 1.17 31.32 -29.72
C GLU A 115 1.09 31.23 -28.19
N ILE A 116 1.22 32.37 -27.48
CA ILE A 116 1.08 32.43 -26.02
C ILE A 116 -0.31 31.93 -25.58
N ASN A 117 -1.38 32.36 -26.26
CA ASN A 117 -2.75 31.92 -25.96
C ASN A 117 -2.95 30.42 -26.20
N ALA A 118 -2.38 29.87 -27.27
CA ALA A 118 -2.42 28.43 -27.53
C ALA A 118 -1.71 27.63 -26.42
N ARG A 119 -0.54 28.12 -25.97
CA ARG A 119 0.22 27.50 -24.87
C ARG A 119 -0.53 27.58 -23.53
N LEU A 120 -1.19 28.70 -23.24
CA LEU A 120 -2.07 28.84 -22.09
C LEU A 120 -3.26 27.86 -22.13
N ALA A 121 -3.87 27.68 -23.30
CA ALA A 121 -4.94 26.70 -23.49
C ALA A 121 -4.45 25.26 -23.27
N ASP A 122 -3.23 24.95 -23.73
CA ASP A 122 -2.61 23.64 -23.48
C ASP A 122 -2.31 23.41 -21.99
N ILE A 123 -1.82 24.42 -21.26
CA ILE A 123 -1.64 24.32 -19.80
C ILE A 123 -2.97 23.99 -19.12
N ASN A 124 -4.05 24.69 -19.47
CA ASN A 124 -5.38 24.42 -18.94
C ASN A 124 -5.88 23.00 -19.31
N ARG A 125 -5.59 22.54 -20.54
CA ARG A 125 -5.91 21.17 -20.97
C ARG A 125 -5.17 20.13 -20.14
N ILE A 126 -3.86 20.30 -19.93
CA ILE A 126 -3.03 19.37 -19.14
C ILE A 126 -3.52 19.33 -17.69
N SER A 127 -3.83 20.49 -17.10
CA SER A 127 -4.39 20.59 -15.74
C SER A 127 -5.65 19.73 -15.61
N ASN A 128 -6.57 19.84 -16.57
CA ASN A 128 -7.83 19.10 -16.58
C ASN A 128 -7.70 17.63 -17.00
N SER A 129 -6.69 17.26 -17.79
CA SER A 129 -6.50 15.88 -18.28
C SER A 129 -5.63 15.03 -17.37
N THR A 130 -4.85 15.63 -16.47
CA THR A 130 -3.98 14.90 -15.54
C THR A 130 -4.83 14.29 -14.42
N LYS A 131 -5.21 13.02 -14.61
CA LYS A 131 -6.07 12.28 -13.70
C LYS A 131 -5.47 10.91 -13.36
N PHE A 132 -5.62 10.50 -12.10
CA PHE A 132 -5.37 9.13 -11.67
C PHE A 132 -6.67 8.54 -11.14
N ASN A 133 -7.13 7.43 -11.74
CA ASN A 133 -8.39 6.78 -11.35
C ASN A 133 -9.57 7.76 -11.22
N SER A 134 -9.74 8.66 -12.20
CA SER A 134 -10.76 9.72 -12.24
C SER A 134 -10.57 10.87 -11.23
N ILE A 135 -9.55 10.84 -10.38
CA ILE A 135 -9.20 11.93 -9.47
C ILE A 135 -8.33 12.94 -10.23
N GLY A 136 -8.78 14.18 -10.32
CA GLY A 136 -8.00 15.30 -10.87
C GLY A 136 -6.83 15.63 -9.94
N LEU A 137 -5.63 15.73 -10.51
CA LEU A 137 -4.41 15.94 -9.72
C LEU A 137 -3.92 17.39 -9.74
N LEU A 138 -4.20 18.13 -10.82
CA LEU A 138 -3.61 19.46 -11.09
C LEU A 138 -4.67 20.55 -11.36
N ASP A 139 -5.95 20.25 -11.14
CA ASP A 139 -7.08 21.17 -11.39
C ASP A 139 -7.48 22.00 -10.16
N GLY A 140 -6.89 21.71 -8.99
CA GLY A 140 -7.18 22.38 -7.72
C GLY A 140 -8.49 21.96 -7.07
N SER A 141 -9.22 20.98 -7.64
CA SER A 141 -10.48 20.48 -7.08
C SER A 141 -10.30 19.71 -5.77
N GLN A 142 -9.16 19.03 -5.63
CA GLN A 142 -8.82 18.23 -4.45
C GLN A 142 -7.59 18.82 -3.77
N SER A 143 -7.78 19.37 -2.57
CA SER A 143 -6.70 19.98 -1.79
C SER A 143 -5.94 18.99 -0.91
N VAL A 144 -6.59 17.88 -0.54
CA VAL A 144 -6.01 16.87 0.37
C VAL A 144 -6.36 15.48 -0.12
N LEU A 145 -5.33 14.65 -0.31
CA LEU A 145 -5.47 13.23 -0.59
C LEU A 145 -4.80 12.44 0.54
N ASN A 146 -5.59 11.71 1.33
CA ASN A 146 -5.07 10.90 2.43
C ASN A 146 -4.75 9.50 1.92
N ILE A 147 -3.50 9.06 2.11
CA ILE A 147 -3.06 7.70 1.81
C ILE A 147 -2.82 6.99 3.13
N GLN A 148 -3.52 5.87 3.35
CA GLN A 148 -3.33 5.07 4.56
C GLN A 148 -2.05 4.25 4.46
N ILE A 149 -1.06 4.62 5.28
CA ILE A 149 0.28 4.02 5.31
C ILE A 149 0.57 3.22 6.58
N GLY A 150 -0.43 3.03 7.45
CA GLY A 150 -0.27 2.33 8.73
C GLY A 150 -1.24 1.15 8.89
N ALA A 151 -0.80 0.12 9.60
CA ALA A 151 -1.62 -1.02 10.00
C ALA A 151 -2.59 -0.72 11.16
N GLY A 152 -2.46 0.43 11.82
CA GLY A 152 -3.36 0.90 12.86
C GLY A 152 -4.40 1.87 12.30
N ALA A 153 -5.58 1.35 12.02
CA ALA A 153 -6.83 2.09 11.92
C ALA A 153 -7.85 1.40 12.84
#